data_AF-A0A834I9W9-F1
#
_entry.id   AF-A0A834I9W9-F1
#
_cell.length_a   1.000
_cell.length_b   1.000
_cell.length_c   1.000
_cell.angle_alpha   90.00
_cell.angle_beta   90.00
_cell.angle_gamma   90.00
#
_symmetry.space_group_name_H-M   'P 1'
#
loop_
_entity.id
_entity.type
_entity.pdbx_description
1 polymer ?
#
loop_
_entity_poly.entity_id
_entity_poly.type
_entity_poly.pdbx_seq_one_letter_code
_entity_poly.pdbx_strand_id
1 'polypeptide(L)' 'AKYVPEIIGDNYKVHMKLTINYLAPEDYGIYKCISKNSLGDMEGSVNVYSKCIELWY' A
#
# COMPACT_ATOMS: atom_id res chain seq x y z
N ALA A 1 7.19 8.92 -11.15
CA ALA A 1 7.07 7.46 -11.05
C ALA A 1 5.61 7.09 -10.73
N LYS A 2 5.11 5.95 -11.21
CA LYS A 2 3.73 5.49 -10.94
C LYS A 2 3.56 5.11 -9.46
N TYR A 3 4.42 4.22 -8.95
CA TYR A 3 4.47 3.82 -7.55
C TYR A 3 5.57 4.61 -6.84
N VAL A 4 5.23 5.27 -5.72
CA VAL A 4 6.16 6.09 -4.92
C VAL A 4 6.12 5.59 -3.48
N PRO A 5 7.07 4.73 -3.08
CA PRO A 5 7.23 4.30 -1.70
C PRO A 5 7.99 5.35 -0.88
N GLU A 6 7.56 5.57 0.35
CA GLU A 6 8.16 6.48 1.33
C GLU A 6 8.34 5.72 2.66
N ILE A 7 9.52 5.86 3.26
CA ILE A 7 9.85 5.30 4.56
C ILE A 7 10.17 6.46 5.49
N ILE A 8 9.28 6.74 6.42
CA ILE A 8 9.40 7.86 7.35
C ILE A 8 9.79 7.29 8.71
N GLY A 9 11.06 7.45 9.09
CA GLY A 9 11.60 6.97 10.36
C GLY A 9 11.43 7.99 11.48
N ASP A 10 11.02 7.52 12.66
CA ASP A 10 11.04 8.26 13.92
C ASP A 10 11.54 7.31 15.02
N ASN A 11 12.85 7.40 15.34
CA ASN A 11 13.52 6.54 16.31
C ASN A 11 13.31 5.04 16.00
N TYR A 12 12.63 4.30 16.88
CA TYR A 12 12.32 2.88 16.71
C TYR A 12 11.07 2.63 15.86
N LYS A 13 10.32 3.68 15.50
CA LYS A 13 9.10 3.59 14.70
C LYS A 13 9.42 3.93 13.26
N VAL A 14 8.79 3.20 12.35
CA VAL A 14 8.85 3.48 10.92
C VAL A 14 7.42 3.52 10.39
N HIS A 15 7.09 4.59 9.69
CA HIS A 15 5.84 4.72 8.96
C HIS A 15 6.10 4.52 7.47
N MET A 16 5.59 3.41 6.93
CA MET A 16 5.70 3.08 5.51
C MET A 16 4.47 3.58 4.77
N LYS A 17 4.68 4.29 3.66
CA LYS A 17 3.63 4.83 2.81
C LYS A 17 3.89 4.46 1.35
N LEU A 18 2.87 3.99 0.65
CA LEU A 18 2.91 3.75 -0.78
C LEU A 18 1.88 4.67 -1.46
N THR A 19 2.37 5.59 -2.29
CA THR A 19 1.51 6.43 -3.12
C THR A 19 1.44 5.84 -4.53
N ILE A 20 0.23 5.59 -5.04
CA ILE A 20 -0.01 5.13 -6.41
C ILE A 20 -0.56 6.30 -7.23
N ASN A 21 0.24 6.84 -8.13
CA ASN A 21 -0.15 7.91 -9.03
C ASN A 21 -0.84 7.33 -10.27
N TYR A 22 -1.86 8.02 -10.78
CA TYR A 22 -2.59 7.60 -11.99
C TYR A 22 -3.15 6.17 -11.87
N LEU A 23 -4.01 5.96 -10.87
CA LEU A 23 -4.61 4.66 -10.55
C LEU A 23 -5.30 4.05 -11.79
N ALA A 24 -4.96 2.82 -12.12
CA ALA A 24 -5.49 2.06 -13.25
C ALA A 24 -6.14 0.74 -12.75
N PRO A 25 -6.95 0.05 -13.58
CA PRO A 25 -7.60 -1.19 -13.20
C PRO A 25 -6.67 -2.27 -12.64
N GLU A 26 -5.42 -2.31 -13.11
CA GLU A 26 -4.42 -3.30 -12.69
C GLU A 26 -3.83 -2.99 -11.29
N ASP A 27 -4.08 -1.80 -10.75
CA ASP A 27 -3.64 -1.39 -9.41
C ASP A 27 -4.64 -1.77 -8.31
N TYR A 28 -5.79 -2.34 -8.65
CA TYR A 28 -6.70 -2.88 -7.64
C TYR A 28 -6.27 -4.29 -7.23
N GLY A 29 -6.37 -4.58 -5.93
CA GLY A 29 -5.96 -5.86 -5.38
C GLY A 29 -5.36 -5.77 -3.99
N ILE A 30 -4.72 -6.86 -3.57
CA ILE A 30 -4.15 -6.99 -2.23
C ILE A 30 -2.71 -6.48 -2.22
N TYR A 31 -2.46 -5.49 -1.37
CA TYR A 31 -1.15 -4.96 -1.06
C TYR A 31 -0.66 -5.50 0.27
N LYS A 32 0.61 -5.90 0.30
CA LYS A 32 1.28 -6.40 1.50
C LYS A 32 2.30 -5.39 1.99
N CYS A 33 2.24 -5.07 3.28
CA CYS A 33 3.23 -4.31 4.00
C CYS A 33 4.05 -5.27 4.85
N ILE A 34 5.36 -5.33 4.62
CA ILE A 34 6.25 -6.27 5.30
C ILE A 34 7.25 -5.48 6.15
N SER A 35 7.24 -5.72 7.45
CA SER A 35 8.23 -5.19 8.39
C SER A 35 9.18 -6.29 8.80
N LYS A 36 10.49 -6.02 8.76
CA LYS A 36 11.54 -6.99 9.10
C LYS A 36 12.49 -6.41 10.12
N ASN A 37 12.81 -7.18 11.16
CA ASN A 37 13.86 -6.86 12.11
C ASN A 37 14.61 -8.15 12.53
N SER A 38 15.60 -8.01 13.42
CA SER A 38 16.40 -9.16 13.88
C SER A 38 15.62 -10.20 14.68
N LEU A 39 14.41 -9.89 15.15
CA LEU A 39 13.54 -10.79 15.89
C LEU A 39 12.56 -11.53 14.96
N GLY A 40 12.36 -11.05 13.73
CA GLY A 40 11.54 -11.69 12.73
C GLY A 40 10.85 -10.74 11.76
N ASP A 41 9.92 -11.32 11.00
CA ASP A 41 9.13 -10.65 9.97
C ASP A 41 7.66 -10.57 10.40
N MET A 42 7.00 -9.44 10.11
CA MET A 42 5.57 -9.23 10.30
C MET A 42 4.94 -8.73 8.98
N GLU A 43 3.81 -9.32 8.60
CA GLU A 43 3.05 -8.93 7.39
C GLU A 43 1.68 -8.36 7.75
N GLY A 44 1.34 -7.21 7.16
CA GLY A 44 -0.02 -6.67 7.13
C GLY A 44 -0.54 -6.62 5.69
N SER A 45 -1.82 -6.90 5.48
CA SER A 45 -2.47 -6.87 4.17
C SER A 45 -3.57 -5.81 4.11
N VAL A 46 -3.65 -5.09 2.99
CA VAL A 46 -4.71 -4.12 2.67
C VAL A 46 -5.26 -4.45 1.30
N ASN A 47 -6.58 -4.53 1.16
CA ASN A 47 -7.22 -4.72 -0.15
C ASN A 47 -7.73 -3.39 -0.69
N VAL A 48 -7.26 -3.01 -1.88
CA VAL A 48 -7.67 -1.82 -2.61
C VAL A 48 -8.74 -2.22 -3.61
N TYR A 49 -9.98 -1.86 -3.32
CA TYR A 49 -11.12 -2.18 -4.16
C TYR A 49 -11.37 -1.10 -5.20
N SER A 50 -11.77 -1.52 -6.40
CA SER A 50 -12.35 -0.59 -7.36
C SER A 50 -13.72 -0.16 -6.85
N LYS A 51 -13.94 1.15 -6.78
CA LYS A 51 -15.31 1.65 -6.67
C LYS A 51 -15.92 1.45 -8.04
N CYS A 52 -16.68 0.37 -8.22
CA CYS A 52 -17.60 0.30 -9.33
C CYS A 52 -18.55 1.49 -9.18
N ILE A 53 -18.33 2.55 -9.96
CA ILE A 53 -19.37 3.53 -10.17
C ILE A 53 -20.36 2.78 -11.04
N GLU A 54 -21.38 2.19 -10.41
CA GLU A 54 -22.60 1.84 -11.12
C GLU A 54 -23.03 3.12 -11.81
N LEU A 55 -22.77 3.20 -13.12
CA LEU A 55 -23.36 4.21 -13.97
C LEU A 55 -24.85 3.86 -14.02
N TRP A 56 -25.59 4.31 -13.01
CA TRP A 56 -27.04 4.39 -13.05
C TRP A 56 -27.38 5.37 -14.19
N TYR A 57 -27.58 4.83 -15.39
CA TYR A 57 -28.38 5.42 -16.46
C TYR A 57 -29.70 4.66 -16.54
#